data_AF-A0A6J1ID65-F1
#
_entry.id   AF-A0A6J1ID65-F1
#
_cell.length_a   1.000
_cell.length_b   1.000
_cell.length_c   1.000
_cell.angle_alpha   90.00
_cell.angle_beta   90.00
_cell.angle_gamma   90.00
#
_symmetry.space_group_name_H-M   'P 1'
#
loop_
_entity.id
_entity.type
_entity.pdbx_description
1 polymer ?
#
loop_
_entity_poly.entity_id
_entity_poly.type
_entity_poly.pdbx_seq_one_letter_code
_entity_poly.pdbx_strand_id
1 'polypeptide(L)'
;MLQDPNSNASFSYVIYHPQSGQCIQVSNDKKDMFMGNCSNSGRWTHDNDSTPIRMSSTGLCLKTSGEGLMPSLSTDCFGPQSSWRAISNTKLHLATITQDGKSLCLQVENSNSSKIVTNSCICTDGAPTCLEDTQSQWFELVETNTL
;
A
#
# COMPACT_ATOMS: atom_id res chain seq x y z
N MET A 1 -3.01 -19.62 5.08
CA MET A 1 -3.98 -18.89 4.24
C MET A 1 -4.83 -19.93 3.53
N LEU A 2 -6.16 -19.83 3.63
CA LEU A 2 -7.10 -20.81 3.07
C LEU A 2 -7.88 -20.14 1.93
N GLN A 3 -7.73 -20.64 0.70
CA GLN A 3 -8.41 -20.11 -0.48
C GLN A 3 -9.87 -20.59 -0.53
N ASP A 4 -10.79 -19.73 -1.01
CA ASP A 4 -12.17 -20.14 -1.31
C ASP A 4 -12.20 -21.30 -2.31
N PRO A 5 -12.63 -22.52 -1.90
CA PRO A 5 -12.68 -23.69 -2.75
C PRO A 5 -13.70 -23.56 -3.89
N ASN A 6 -14.63 -22.60 -3.82
CA ASN A 6 -15.59 -22.31 -4.88
C ASN A 6 -15.08 -21.28 -5.90
N SER A 7 -13.88 -20.73 -5.70
CA SER A 7 -13.33 -19.68 -6.53
C SER A 7 -12.03 -20.08 -7.20
N ASN A 8 -12.01 -19.97 -8.52
CA ASN A 8 -10.84 -20.22 -9.36
C ASN A 8 -9.85 -19.04 -9.39
N ALA A 9 -10.11 -17.94 -8.68
CA ALA A 9 -9.21 -16.80 -8.64
C ALA A 9 -7.94 -17.13 -7.84
N SER A 10 -6.78 -16.65 -8.25
CA SER A 10 -5.58 -16.79 -7.42
C SER A 10 -5.72 -15.91 -6.16
N PHE A 11 -5.13 -16.37 -5.05
CA PHE A 11 -4.95 -15.53 -3.86
C PHE A 11 -4.24 -14.22 -4.24
N SER A 12 -4.78 -13.11 -3.78
CA SER A 12 -4.21 -11.77 -4.02
C SER A 12 -4.69 -10.79 -2.96
N TYR A 13 -4.03 -9.66 -2.87
CA TYR A 13 -4.41 -8.55 -2.01
C TYR A 13 -4.99 -7.40 -2.81
N VAL A 14 -5.80 -6.59 -2.14
CA VAL A 14 -6.09 -5.21 -2.53
C VAL A 14 -5.46 -4.28 -1.49
N ILE A 15 -4.99 -3.12 -1.92
CA ILE A 15 -4.51 -2.09 -1.00
C ILE A 15 -5.69 -1.17 -0.70
N TYR A 16 -6.25 -1.30 0.49
CA TYR A 16 -7.48 -0.65 0.93
C TYR A 16 -7.18 0.51 1.88
N HIS A 17 -7.95 1.59 1.76
CA HIS A 17 -7.90 2.74 2.65
C HIS A 17 -9.20 2.82 3.46
N PRO A 18 -9.18 2.40 4.75
CA PRO A 18 -10.39 2.27 5.56
C PRO A 18 -11.19 3.57 5.69
N GLN A 19 -10.51 4.72 5.79
CA GLN A 19 -11.18 5.99 6.05
C GLN A 19 -12.05 6.47 4.88
N SER A 20 -11.67 6.16 3.64
CA SER A 20 -12.47 6.57 2.45
C SER A 20 -13.28 5.44 1.85
N GLY A 21 -13.06 4.19 2.28
CA GLY A 21 -13.70 3.01 1.68
C GLY A 21 -13.22 2.71 0.25
N GLN A 22 -12.08 3.29 -0.16
CA GLN A 22 -11.52 3.16 -1.50
C GLN A 22 -10.29 2.25 -1.51
N CYS A 23 -9.93 1.77 -2.68
CA CYS A 23 -8.73 0.96 -2.91
C CYS A 23 -7.82 1.64 -3.92
N ILE A 24 -6.53 1.28 -3.90
CA ILE A 24 -5.58 1.69 -4.93
C ILE A 24 -5.94 0.99 -6.25
N GLN A 25 -6.22 1.81 -7.25
CA GLN A 25 -6.35 1.43 -8.66
C GLN A 25 -5.07 1.77 -9.40
N VAL A 26 -4.84 1.06 -10.50
CA VAL A 26 -3.73 1.30 -11.42
C VAL A 26 -4.34 1.61 -12.78
N SER A 27 -3.84 2.66 -13.44
CA SER A 27 -4.27 3.01 -14.80
C SER A 27 -4.03 1.87 -15.79
N ASN A 28 -4.77 1.86 -16.91
CA ASN A 28 -4.64 0.83 -17.94
C ASN A 28 -3.22 0.76 -18.54
N ASP A 29 -2.54 1.91 -18.66
CA ASP A 29 -1.16 2.00 -19.15
C ASP A 29 -0.11 1.68 -18.05
N LYS A 30 -0.55 1.33 -16.84
CA LYS A 30 0.28 0.92 -15.70
C LYS A 30 1.27 2.00 -15.23
N LYS A 31 0.98 3.28 -15.48
CA LYS A 31 1.85 4.39 -15.07
C LYS A 31 1.39 5.10 -13.81
N ASP A 32 0.08 5.21 -13.64
CA ASP A 32 -0.51 5.99 -12.56
C ASP A 32 -1.22 5.09 -11.55
N MET A 33 -1.18 5.51 -10.29
CA MET A 33 -1.91 4.89 -9.19
C MET A 33 -2.77 5.95 -8.51
N PHE A 34 -4.01 5.60 -8.20
CA PHE A 34 -4.97 6.52 -7.64
C PHE A 34 -6.02 5.79 -6.81
N MET A 35 -6.67 6.51 -5.91
CA MET A 35 -7.77 6.01 -5.10
C MET A 35 -9.05 5.88 -5.94
N GLY A 36 -9.74 4.76 -5.80
CA GLY A 36 -11.02 4.55 -6.47
C GLY A 36 -11.84 3.39 -5.86
N ASN A 37 -12.93 3.02 -6.54
CA ASN A 37 -13.78 1.91 -6.12
C ASN A 37 -13.00 0.56 -6.09
N CYS A 38 -13.16 -0.21 -5.02
CA CYS A 38 -12.48 -1.49 -4.85
C CYS A 38 -12.86 -2.57 -5.88
N SER A 39 -13.99 -2.45 -6.58
CA SER A 39 -14.34 -3.38 -7.68
C SER A 39 -13.35 -3.34 -8.84
N ASN A 40 -12.64 -2.22 -9.03
CA ASN A 40 -11.62 -2.03 -10.07
C ASN A 40 -10.19 -1.94 -9.48
N SER A 41 -9.99 -2.40 -8.24
CA SER A 41 -8.70 -2.31 -7.56
C SER A 41 -7.60 -3.08 -8.30
N GLY A 42 -6.36 -2.62 -8.13
CA GLY A 42 -5.20 -3.44 -8.46
C GLY A 42 -5.20 -4.75 -7.66
N ARG A 43 -4.68 -5.82 -8.26
CA ARG A 43 -4.44 -7.10 -7.59
C ARG A 43 -2.96 -7.22 -7.30
N TRP A 44 -2.63 -7.52 -6.06
CA TRP A 44 -1.28 -7.50 -5.55
C TRP A 44 -0.89 -8.83 -4.92
N THR A 45 0.39 -9.14 -4.89
CA THR A 45 0.99 -10.19 -4.07
C THR A 45 2.00 -9.56 -3.15
N HIS A 46 2.08 -10.07 -1.93
CA HIS A 46 3.04 -9.66 -0.92
C HIS A 46 3.37 -10.88 -0.09
N ASP A 47 4.65 -11.24 -0.03
CA ASP A 47 5.06 -12.53 0.54
C ASP A 47 5.15 -12.42 2.06
N ASN A 48 5.80 -11.37 2.56
CA ASN A 48 6.02 -11.08 3.98
C ASN A 48 6.41 -9.60 4.18
N ASP A 49 6.43 -9.14 5.44
CA ASP A 49 7.03 -7.84 5.75
C ASP A 49 8.45 -7.69 5.19
N SER A 50 8.74 -6.50 4.69
CA SER A 50 10.01 -6.13 4.06
C SER A 50 10.25 -6.83 2.71
N THR A 51 9.21 -7.39 2.10
CA THR A 51 9.23 -7.89 0.72
C THR A 51 8.47 -6.94 -0.22
N PRO A 52 8.58 -7.13 -1.54
CA PRO A 52 7.93 -6.23 -2.49
C PRO A 52 6.42 -6.47 -2.53
N ILE A 53 5.65 -5.41 -2.75
CA ILE A 53 4.23 -5.52 -3.12
C ILE A 53 4.17 -5.51 -4.65
N ARG A 54 3.82 -6.64 -5.26
CA ARG A 54 3.88 -6.87 -6.70
C ARG A 54 2.50 -6.94 -7.31
N MET A 55 2.32 -6.34 -8.47
CA MET A 55 1.07 -6.43 -9.22
C MET A 55 0.96 -7.81 -9.86
N SER A 56 -0.10 -8.55 -9.56
CA SER A 56 -0.27 -9.94 -10.01
C SER A 56 -0.26 -10.09 -11.53
N SER A 57 -0.75 -9.10 -12.27
CA SER A 57 -0.87 -9.16 -13.74
C SER A 57 0.43 -8.94 -14.51
N THR A 58 1.38 -8.19 -13.94
CA THR A 58 2.58 -7.73 -14.67
C THR A 58 3.89 -8.06 -13.96
N GLY A 59 3.85 -8.37 -12.67
CA GLY A 59 5.05 -8.53 -11.84
C GLY A 59 5.75 -7.22 -11.47
N LEU A 60 5.30 -6.07 -11.99
CA LEU A 60 5.78 -4.75 -11.55
C LEU A 60 5.46 -4.56 -10.06
N CYS A 61 6.34 -3.90 -9.33
CA CYS A 61 6.18 -3.67 -7.91
C CYS A 61 5.98 -2.20 -7.58
N LEU A 62 5.34 -1.97 -6.44
CA LEU A 62 5.22 -0.66 -5.83
C LEU A 62 6.61 -0.17 -5.38
N LYS A 63 6.98 1.02 -5.81
CA LYS A 63 8.25 1.68 -5.45
C LYS A 63 7.98 3.11 -4.99
N THR A 64 8.57 3.51 -3.86
CA THR A 64 8.55 4.92 -3.44
C THR A 64 9.52 5.75 -4.29
N SER A 65 9.11 6.98 -4.61
CA SER A 65 9.97 7.97 -5.28
C SER A 65 10.67 8.90 -4.28
N GLY A 66 10.30 8.84 -3.00
CA GLY A 66 10.75 9.76 -1.95
C GLY A 66 9.58 10.46 -1.25
N GLU A 67 9.87 11.22 -0.20
CA GLU A 67 8.86 11.95 0.59
C GLU A 67 8.15 13.04 -0.24
N GLY A 68 6.83 13.16 -0.06
CA GLY A 68 5.96 14.09 -0.78
C GLY A 68 5.69 13.71 -2.23
N LEU A 69 6.22 12.58 -2.72
CA LEU A 69 6.12 12.16 -4.11
C LEU A 69 5.15 11.00 -4.29
N MET A 70 4.60 10.88 -5.49
CA MET A 70 3.76 9.75 -5.85
C MET A 70 4.63 8.48 -5.95
N PRO A 71 4.17 7.35 -5.37
CA PRO A 71 4.80 6.06 -5.63
C PRO A 71 4.59 5.68 -7.11
N SER A 72 5.46 4.81 -7.62
CA SER A 72 5.43 4.35 -9.01
C SER A 72 5.43 2.83 -9.09
N LEU A 73 5.09 2.31 -10.26
CA LEU A 73 5.32 0.92 -10.60
C LEU A 73 6.71 0.77 -11.22
N SER A 74 7.48 -0.21 -10.73
CA SER A 74 8.86 -0.43 -11.17
C SER A 74 9.15 -1.90 -11.46
N THR A 75 10.17 -2.15 -12.26
CA THR A 75 10.80 -3.48 -12.41
C THR A 75 11.87 -3.73 -11.34
N ASP A 76 12.36 -2.68 -10.68
CA ASP A 76 13.32 -2.76 -9.59
C ASP A 76 12.60 -3.10 -8.28
N CYS A 77 12.35 -4.39 -8.07
CA CYS A 77 11.57 -4.86 -6.92
C CYS A 77 12.39 -5.20 -5.70
N PHE A 78 13.71 -5.33 -5.82
CA PHE A 78 14.55 -5.75 -4.70
C PHE A 78 15.36 -4.59 -4.11
N GLY A 79 15.22 -3.38 -4.67
CA GLY A 79 15.74 -2.16 -4.07
C GLY A 79 15.03 -1.78 -2.77
N PRO A 80 15.69 -1.01 -1.88
CA PRO A 80 15.13 -0.61 -0.59
C PRO A 80 13.81 0.17 -0.73
N GLN A 81 13.69 0.96 -1.79
CA GLN A 81 12.48 1.74 -2.11
C GLN A 81 11.26 0.90 -2.52
N SER A 82 11.46 -0.39 -2.79
CA SER A 82 10.43 -1.33 -3.21
C SER A 82 10.14 -2.39 -2.14
N SER A 83 10.77 -2.27 -0.96
CA SER A 83 10.51 -3.10 0.21
C SER A 83 9.46 -2.42 1.08
N TRP A 84 8.37 -3.15 1.36
CA TRP A 84 7.23 -2.63 2.12
C TRP A 84 6.92 -3.52 3.31
N ARG A 85 6.42 -2.94 4.39
CA ARG A 85 5.96 -3.65 5.59
C ARG A 85 4.87 -2.87 6.30
N ALA A 86 4.03 -3.58 7.06
CA ALA A 86 3.09 -2.95 7.98
C ALA A 86 3.79 -2.65 9.31
N ILE A 87 3.85 -1.37 9.73
CA ILE A 87 4.69 -0.96 10.87
C ILE A 87 3.96 -0.56 12.15
N SER A 88 2.65 -0.24 12.08
CA SER A 88 1.89 0.09 13.30
C SER A 88 1.29 -1.16 13.94
N ASN A 89 0.95 -1.08 15.24
CA ASN A 89 0.22 -2.16 15.94
C ASN A 89 -1.10 -2.54 15.25
N THR A 90 -1.76 -1.56 14.62
CA THR A 90 -2.98 -1.75 13.83
C THR A 90 -2.72 -2.31 12.43
N LYS A 91 -1.47 -2.40 11.99
CA LYS A 91 -1.04 -2.80 10.63
C LYS A 91 -1.60 -1.93 9.50
N LEU A 92 -2.09 -0.73 9.82
CA LEU A 92 -2.63 0.23 8.87
C LEU A 92 -1.57 1.14 8.25
N HIS A 93 -0.31 1.06 8.67
CA HIS A 93 0.77 1.86 8.09
C HIS A 93 1.62 0.99 7.18
N LEU A 94 1.29 0.99 5.88
CA LEU A 94 2.14 0.38 4.85
C LEU A 94 3.30 1.32 4.53
N ALA A 95 4.50 0.92 4.95
CA ALA A 95 5.68 1.75 4.91
C ALA A 95 6.86 1.09 4.21
N THR A 96 7.71 1.92 3.62
CA THR A 96 9.06 1.58 3.19
C THR A 96 10.06 2.25 4.12
N ILE A 97 11.18 1.57 4.37
CA ILE A 97 12.26 2.09 5.22
C ILE A 97 13.38 2.57 4.32
N THR A 98 13.65 3.87 4.36
CA THR A 98 14.72 4.49 3.59
C THR A 98 16.09 4.11 4.15
N GLN A 99 17.15 4.34 3.38
CA GLN A 99 18.51 4.02 3.80
C GLN A 99 18.95 4.78 5.07
N ASP A 100 18.41 5.98 5.30
CA ASP A 100 18.60 6.79 6.50
C ASP A 100 17.70 6.35 7.69
N GLY A 101 16.96 5.25 7.55
CA GLY A 101 16.16 4.66 8.61
C GLY A 101 14.80 5.33 8.83
N LYS A 102 14.41 6.29 7.99
CA LYS A 102 13.09 6.91 8.04
C LYS A 102 12.04 5.97 7.46
N SER A 103 10.85 6.00 8.05
CA SER A 103 9.70 5.26 7.54
C SER A 103 8.86 6.20 6.68
N LEU A 104 8.66 5.85 5.41
CA LEU A 104 7.75 6.54 4.50
C LEU A 104 6.50 5.69 4.30
N CYS A 105 5.35 6.22 4.71
CA CYS A 105 4.05 5.58 4.63
C CYS A 105 3.31 6.03 3.38
N LEU A 106 2.47 5.15 2.82
CA LEU A 106 1.46 5.57 1.87
C LEU A 106 0.50 6.56 2.53
N GLN A 107 0.12 7.59 1.79
CA GLN A 107 -0.77 8.65 2.26
C GLN A 107 -1.70 9.12 1.12
N VAL A 108 -2.97 9.33 1.41
CA VAL A 108 -3.86 10.10 0.54
C VAL A 108 -3.53 11.58 0.70
N GLU A 109 -3.24 12.28 -0.40
CA GLU A 109 -2.75 13.67 -0.38
C GLU A 109 -3.69 14.62 0.40
N ASN A 110 -5.00 14.47 0.23
CA ASN A 110 -6.04 15.13 1.02
C ASN A 110 -7.37 14.39 0.87
N SER A 111 -8.34 14.65 1.75
CA SER A 111 -9.61 13.89 1.84
C SER A 111 -10.46 13.88 0.55
N ASN A 112 -10.24 14.82 -0.37
CA ASN A 112 -10.99 14.94 -1.62
C ASN A 112 -10.15 14.55 -2.86
N SER A 113 -8.90 14.17 -2.66
CA SER A 113 -7.96 13.81 -3.73
C SER A 113 -7.98 12.31 -3.96
N SER A 114 -7.86 11.91 -5.23
CA SER A 114 -7.56 10.53 -5.57
C SER A 114 -6.06 10.24 -5.57
N LYS A 115 -5.22 11.24 -5.32
CA LYS A 115 -3.76 11.11 -5.39
C LYS A 115 -3.20 10.45 -4.14
N ILE A 116 -2.24 9.55 -4.39
CA ILE A 116 -1.50 8.82 -3.37
C ILE A 116 -0.07 9.33 -3.39
N VAL A 117 0.47 9.66 -2.23
CA VAL A 117 1.86 10.08 -2.03
C VAL A 117 2.52 9.19 -0.98
N THR A 118 3.83 9.28 -0.84
CA THR A 118 4.56 8.71 0.30
C THR A 118 5.09 9.83 1.18
N ASN A 119 4.85 9.77 2.48
CA ASN A 119 5.31 10.79 3.44
C ASN A 119 5.86 10.13 4.70
N SER A 120 6.60 10.89 5.51
CA SER A 120 7.01 10.42 6.84
C SER A 120 5.81 9.85 7.60
N CYS A 121 5.99 8.64 8.13
CA CYS A 121 4.94 7.96 8.85
C CYS A 121 4.57 8.72 10.13
N ILE A 122 3.27 8.88 10.36
CA ILE A 122 2.75 9.60 11.50
C ILE A 122 2.45 8.57 12.61
N CYS A 123 3.02 8.80 13.79
CA CYS A 123 2.65 8.12 15.03
C CYS A 123 2.67 6.59 15.01
N THR A 124 3.74 6.03 14.46
CA THR A 124 3.97 4.58 14.35
C THR A 124 4.34 3.92 15.68
N ASP A 125 4.88 4.70 16.62
CA ASP A 125 5.56 4.16 17.81
C ASP A 125 4.65 4.02 19.03
N GLY A 126 3.33 4.18 18.86
CA GLY A 126 2.35 4.02 19.94
C GLY A 126 2.45 5.08 21.04
N ALA A 127 3.12 6.21 20.78
CA ALA A 127 3.22 7.30 21.72
C ALA A 127 1.81 7.83 22.06
N PRO A 128 1.38 7.84 23.33
CA PRO A 128 0.03 8.22 23.75
C PRO A 128 -0.30 9.70 23.49
N THR A 129 0.69 10.49 23.05
CA THR A 129 0.61 11.93 22.78
C THR A 129 0.51 12.25 21.29
N CYS A 130 0.32 11.26 20.42
CA CYS A 130 0.05 11.54 19.02
C CYS A 130 -1.30 12.25 18.87
N LEU A 131 -1.27 13.54 18.55
CA LEU A 131 -2.45 14.36 18.26
C LEU A 131 -2.67 14.57 16.75
N GLU A 132 -1.80 13.99 15.92
CA GLU A 132 -1.85 14.13 14.47
C GLU A 132 -2.86 13.16 13.85
N ASP A 133 -3.48 13.59 12.74
CA ASP A 133 -4.42 12.77 11.99
C ASP A 133 -3.68 11.72 11.16
N THR A 134 -3.68 10.47 11.64
CA THR A 134 -3.08 9.33 10.95
C THR A 134 -3.99 8.73 9.88
N GLN A 135 -5.26 9.12 9.81
CA GLN A 135 -6.26 8.43 8.98
C GLN A 135 -5.93 8.51 7.49
N SER A 136 -5.31 9.60 7.06
CA SER A 136 -4.83 9.76 5.69
C SER A 136 -3.74 8.76 5.29
N GLN A 137 -3.04 8.16 6.26
CA GLN A 137 -1.98 7.17 6.06
C GLN A 137 -2.44 5.72 6.28
N TRP A 138 -3.72 5.49 6.58
CA TRP A 138 -4.22 4.16 6.84
C TRP A 138 -4.42 3.38 5.54
N PHE A 139 -3.47 2.52 5.22
CA PHE A 139 -3.55 1.56 4.14
C PHE A 139 -3.32 0.15 4.66
N GLU A 140 -4.15 -0.78 4.20
CA GLU A 140 -4.10 -2.19 4.59
C GLU A 140 -4.05 -3.08 3.35
N LEU A 141 -3.28 -4.17 3.43
CA LEU A 141 -3.34 -5.26 2.48
C LEU A 141 -4.47 -6.20 2.89
N VAL A 142 -5.61 -6.08 2.21
CA VAL A 142 -6.78 -6.94 2.47
C VAL A 142 -6.71 -8.15 1.56
N GLU A 143 -6.68 -9.33 2.17
CA GLU A 143 -6.72 -10.61 1.46
C GLU A 143 -8.00 -10.71 0.64
N THR A 144 -7.87 -11.22 -0.58
CA THR A 144 -9.01 -11.53 -1.44
C THR A 144 -8.98 -12.99 -1.83
N ASN A 145 -10.17 -13.52 -2.05
CA ASN A 145 -10.40 -14.93 -2.34
C ASN A 145 -10.00 -15.90 -1.21
N THR A 146 -10.25 -15.47 0.03
CA THR A 146 -10.09 -16.29 1.23
C THR A 146 -11.45 -16.77 1.74
N LEU A 147 -11.46 -17.96 2.34
CA LEU A 147 -12.64 -18.61 2.92
C LEU A 147 -13.20 -17.89 4.15
#